data_AF-A0A7S0TP28-F1
#
_entry.id   AF-A0A7S0TP28-F1
#
_cell.length_a   1.000
_cell.length_b   1.000
_cell.length_c   1.000
_cell.angle_alpha   90.00
_cell.angle_beta   90.00
_cell.angle_gamma   90.00
#
_symmetry.space_group_name_H-M   'P 1'
#
loop_
_entity.id
_entity.type
_entity.pdbx_description
1 polymer ?
#
loop_
_entity_poly.entity_id
_entity_poly.type
_entity_poly.pdbx_seq_one_letter_code
_entity_poly.pdbx_strand_id
1 'polypeptide(L)'
;GKVKHVFNNMRQNHADKGDQAAVHYIADHYKFVLTHVFDREEGYDAAVLLEEDMQVSPDFLQLFRDTRPLLDQDDTIMCVSSWNDNGYKAMDLDPRRLFRSGFFPGLGWMLRRQLWDELKDKWPKSQWDHWMRVDSQSQGRDCIVPEVSRNHNIGVEGATVHSSAFTSRLQNIAFSEVPPKPFGDLSYLLKAKYTSYVMDLVQQSAKVSFSKAMESKGGFGAKGTVTRVGYIREDWHKIAERAGLYVSQWPRGHFEHLVIVRKGGATLLLFDKRQCPLAPDGEGERPGELFITKGAQGEDCDTTCRQSGRKCDKRWFDRVNNCKDLSANFPCQSCSYEVGPDIPVYVSDLRHPNGGVCLITDAISTCGARHHATSRLCPCV
;
A
#
# COMPACT_ATOMS: atom_id res chain seq x y z
N GLY A 1 -2.62 -19.78 23.28
CA GLY A 1 -3.91 -19.84 22.57
C GLY A 1 -3.94 -21.07 21.71
N LYS A 2 -5.03 -21.85 21.72
CA LYS A 2 -5.21 -22.99 20.81
C LYS A 2 -5.59 -22.44 19.43
N VAL A 3 -4.92 -22.88 18.36
CA VAL A 3 -5.42 -22.71 16.99
C VAL A 3 -6.77 -23.41 16.93
N LYS A 4 -7.86 -22.67 16.76
CA LYS A 4 -9.22 -23.21 16.97
C LYS A 4 -9.92 -23.62 15.67
N HIS A 5 -9.57 -23.04 14.52
CA HIS A 5 -10.18 -23.41 13.23
C HIS A 5 -9.15 -23.35 12.09
N VAL A 6 -9.13 -24.41 11.27
CA VAL A 6 -8.50 -24.43 9.95
C VAL A 6 -9.64 -24.47 8.94
N PHE A 7 -9.83 -23.38 8.18
CA PHE A 7 -10.78 -23.36 7.08
C PHE A 7 -10.07 -23.90 5.84
N ASN A 8 -10.31 -25.17 5.53
CA ASN A 8 -9.90 -25.74 4.25
C ASN A 8 -11.16 -26.07 3.44
N ASN A 9 -11.60 -25.12 2.63
CA ASN A 9 -12.71 -25.35 1.69
C ASN A 9 -12.21 -25.60 0.26
N MET A 10 -10.98 -26.10 0.09
CA MET A 10 -10.45 -26.52 -1.21
C MET A 10 -10.86 -27.95 -1.58
N ARG A 11 -12.17 -28.22 -1.62
CA ARG A 11 -12.70 -29.36 -2.36
C ARG A 11 -13.93 -28.97 -3.17
N GLN A 12 -13.69 -28.17 -4.20
CA GLN A 12 -14.39 -28.39 -5.46
C GLN A 12 -13.37 -28.40 -6.60
N ASN A 13 -13.33 -29.53 -7.32
CA ASN A 13 -12.57 -29.73 -8.54
C ASN A 13 -12.89 -28.61 -9.54
N HIS A 14 -11.99 -27.64 -9.71
CA HIS A 14 -12.14 -26.61 -10.74
C HIS A 14 -10.82 -26.45 -11.49
N ALA A 15 -10.46 -27.48 -12.25
CA ALA A 15 -9.31 -27.47 -13.14
C ALA A 15 -9.48 -26.57 -14.38
N ASP A 16 -10.61 -25.86 -14.55
CA ASP A 16 -10.95 -25.19 -15.82
C ASP A 16 -11.71 -23.85 -15.69
N LYS A 17 -11.38 -22.98 -14.72
CA LYS A 17 -11.93 -21.62 -14.68
C LYS A 17 -10.81 -20.59 -14.65
N GLY A 18 -10.69 -19.80 -15.72
CA GLY A 18 -9.58 -18.84 -15.94
C GLY A 18 -9.42 -17.79 -14.84
N ASP A 19 -8.28 -17.10 -14.87
CA ASP A 19 -7.72 -16.25 -13.80
C ASP A 19 -8.70 -15.27 -13.13
N GLN A 20 -9.64 -14.68 -13.88
CA GLN A 20 -10.67 -13.78 -13.31
C GLN A 20 -11.60 -14.48 -12.31
N ALA A 21 -11.97 -15.73 -12.56
CA ALA A 21 -12.83 -16.48 -11.65
C ALA A 21 -12.10 -16.74 -10.32
N ALA A 22 -10.81 -17.08 -10.36
CA ALA A 22 -10.00 -17.36 -9.18
C ALA A 22 -9.93 -16.16 -8.22
N VAL A 23 -9.68 -14.95 -8.73
CA VAL A 23 -9.57 -13.75 -7.89
C VAL A 23 -10.90 -13.36 -7.23
N HIS A 24 -12.03 -13.63 -7.88
CA HIS A 24 -13.35 -13.44 -7.29
C HIS A 24 -13.61 -14.42 -6.14
N TYR A 25 -13.28 -15.71 -6.34
CA TYR A 25 -13.42 -16.71 -5.28
C TYR A 25 -12.57 -16.39 -4.04
N ILE A 26 -11.37 -15.85 -4.23
CA ILE A 26 -10.51 -15.45 -3.11
C ILE A 26 -11.20 -14.37 -2.27
N ALA A 27 -11.76 -13.33 -2.90
CA ALA A 27 -12.45 -12.26 -2.18
C ALA A 27 -13.67 -12.79 -1.40
N ASP A 28 -14.48 -13.65 -2.01
CA ASP A 28 -15.64 -14.27 -1.36
C ASP A 28 -15.23 -15.19 -0.19
N HIS A 29 -14.10 -15.91 -0.34
CA HIS A 29 -13.60 -16.80 0.71
C HIS A 29 -13.10 -16.02 1.93
N TYR A 30 -12.37 -14.92 1.72
CA TYR A 30 -11.99 -14.01 2.80
C TYR A 30 -13.22 -13.45 3.53
N LYS A 31 -14.25 -13.00 2.79
CA LYS A 31 -15.53 -12.56 3.37
C LYS A 31 -16.19 -13.65 4.20
N PHE A 32 -16.24 -14.87 3.69
CA PHE A 32 -16.81 -16.01 4.40
C PHE A 32 -16.09 -16.27 5.74
N VAL A 33 -14.76 -16.33 5.71
CA VAL A 33 -13.94 -16.58 6.92
C VAL A 33 -14.14 -15.47 7.95
N LEU A 34 -14.06 -14.21 7.53
CA LEU A 34 -14.24 -13.06 8.42
C LEU A 34 -15.65 -13.00 9.02
N THR A 35 -16.69 -13.25 8.20
CA THR A 35 -18.08 -13.37 8.67
C THR A 35 -18.20 -14.48 9.71
N HIS A 36 -17.57 -15.63 9.47
CA HIS A 36 -17.64 -16.74 10.42
C HIS A 36 -16.95 -16.37 11.75
N VAL A 37 -15.72 -15.85 11.69
CA VAL A 37 -14.92 -15.52 12.87
C VAL A 37 -15.56 -14.40 13.71
N PHE A 38 -16.07 -13.35 13.07
CA PHE A 38 -16.61 -12.21 13.79
C PHE A 38 -18.11 -12.31 14.01
N ASP A 39 -18.91 -12.64 12.99
CA ASP A 39 -20.38 -12.54 13.10
C ASP A 39 -21.04 -13.83 13.62
N ARG A 40 -20.39 -15.00 13.51
CA ARG A 40 -20.97 -16.30 13.92
C ARG A 40 -20.34 -16.88 15.17
N GLU A 41 -19.03 -16.79 15.31
CA GLU A 41 -18.33 -17.20 16.51
C GLU A 41 -18.35 -16.08 17.57
N GLU A 42 -18.80 -16.40 18.78
CA GLU A 42 -18.86 -15.42 19.86
C GLU A 42 -17.48 -15.20 20.50
N GLY A 43 -17.18 -13.93 20.83
CA GLY A 43 -16.09 -13.58 21.76
C GLY A 43 -14.73 -13.21 21.14
N TYR A 44 -14.57 -13.23 19.81
CA TYR A 44 -13.34 -12.74 19.18
C TYR A 44 -13.42 -11.25 18.85
N ASP A 45 -12.45 -10.48 19.33
CA ASP A 45 -12.29 -9.04 19.08
C ASP A 45 -11.24 -8.73 18.01
N ALA A 46 -10.36 -9.69 17.72
CA ALA A 46 -9.37 -9.64 16.67
C ALA A 46 -9.14 -11.03 16.04
N ALA A 47 -8.63 -11.05 14.81
CA ALA A 47 -8.26 -12.26 14.09
C ALA A 47 -6.92 -12.09 13.39
N VAL A 48 -6.12 -13.16 13.33
CA VAL A 48 -4.90 -13.24 12.50
C VAL A 48 -5.21 -14.12 11.29
N LEU A 49 -5.10 -13.57 10.08
CA LEU A 49 -5.28 -14.28 8.83
C LEU A 49 -3.92 -14.69 8.27
N LEU A 50 -3.83 -15.96 7.86
CA LEU A 50 -2.65 -16.56 7.26
C LEU A 50 -3.10 -17.41 6.06
N GLU A 51 -2.38 -17.29 4.95
CA GLU A 51 -2.63 -18.10 3.76
C GLU A 51 -1.93 -19.46 3.89
N GLU A 52 -2.38 -20.47 3.14
CA GLU A 52 -1.93 -21.85 3.31
C GLU A 52 -0.50 -22.11 2.83
N ASP A 53 0.02 -21.24 1.97
CA ASP A 53 1.34 -21.32 1.33
C ASP A 53 2.42 -20.54 2.10
N MET A 54 2.21 -20.30 3.39
CA MET A 54 3.13 -19.56 4.25
C MET A 54 3.73 -20.43 5.34
N GLN A 55 5.06 -20.42 5.42
CA GLN A 55 5.78 -20.85 6.61
C GLN A 55 6.06 -19.63 7.50
N VAL A 56 5.83 -19.77 8.81
CA VAL A 56 5.91 -18.68 9.79
C VAL A 56 7.11 -18.82 10.72
N SER A 57 7.63 -17.69 11.19
CA SER A 57 8.77 -17.64 12.11
C SER A 57 8.43 -18.21 13.50
N PRO A 58 9.43 -18.61 14.30
CA PRO A 58 9.20 -19.04 15.67
C PRO A 58 8.43 -18.01 16.50
N ASP A 59 8.73 -16.72 16.31
CA ASP A 59 8.13 -15.59 17.03
C ASP A 59 6.89 -14.96 16.36
N PHE A 60 6.30 -15.61 15.34
CA PHE A 60 5.14 -15.09 14.60
C PHE A 60 3.97 -14.68 15.51
N LEU A 61 3.55 -15.55 16.44
CA LEU A 61 2.47 -15.22 17.38
C LEU A 61 2.88 -14.18 18.42
N GLN A 62 4.18 -14.05 18.72
CA GLN A 62 4.68 -13.06 19.66
C GLN A 62 4.53 -11.64 19.08
N LEU A 63 4.74 -11.46 17.77
CA LEU A 63 4.49 -10.21 17.06
C LEU A 63 3.05 -9.72 17.30
N PHE A 64 2.06 -10.55 17.00
CA PHE A 64 0.65 -10.17 17.15
C PHE A 64 0.24 -9.98 18.60
N ARG A 65 0.73 -10.83 19.51
CA ARG A 65 0.46 -10.68 20.95
C ARG A 65 0.93 -9.33 21.49
N ASP A 66 2.15 -8.91 21.17
CA ASP A 66 2.72 -7.67 21.73
C ASP A 66 2.19 -6.42 21.03
N THR A 67 1.75 -6.52 19.78
CA THR A 67 1.20 -5.40 19.01
C THR A 67 -0.32 -5.24 19.13
N ARG A 68 -1.05 -6.26 19.60
CA ARG A 68 -2.51 -6.19 19.81
C ARG A 68 -2.95 -4.97 20.63
N PRO A 69 -2.28 -4.60 21.74
CA PRO A 69 -2.66 -3.41 22.51
C PRO A 69 -2.54 -2.10 21.73
N LEU A 70 -1.69 -2.02 20.69
CA LEU A 70 -1.57 -0.82 19.86
C LEU A 70 -2.86 -0.58 19.06
N LEU A 71 -3.49 -1.65 18.56
CA LEU A 71 -4.76 -1.54 17.84
C LEU A 71 -5.91 -1.02 18.73
N ASP A 72 -5.82 -1.19 20.06
CA ASP A 72 -6.81 -0.63 21.00
C ASP A 72 -6.51 0.82 21.39
N GLN A 73 -5.24 1.20 21.36
CA GLN A 73 -4.78 2.53 21.82
C GLN A 73 -4.76 3.58 20.70
N ASP A 74 -4.67 3.15 19.44
CA ASP A 74 -4.44 4.03 18.30
C ASP A 74 -5.33 3.62 17.11
N ASP A 75 -6.46 4.31 16.95
CA ASP A 75 -7.40 4.10 15.85
C ASP A 75 -6.82 4.49 14.47
N THR A 76 -5.65 5.14 14.43
CA THR A 76 -4.94 5.35 13.16
C THR A 76 -4.16 4.11 12.70
N ILE A 77 -4.24 2.99 13.44
CA ILE A 77 -3.71 1.69 13.03
C ILE A 77 -4.86 0.79 12.56
N MET A 78 -4.80 0.39 11.28
CA MET A 78 -5.77 -0.52 10.67
C MET A 78 -5.38 -1.98 10.86
N CYS A 79 -4.09 -2.32 10.78
CA CYS A 79 -3.64 -3.71 10.84
C CYS A 79 -2.24 -3.88 11.45
N VAL A 80 -1.90 -5.13 11.76
CA VAL A 80 -0.51 -5.55 11.96
C VAL A 80 -0.21 -6.58 10.88
N SER A 81 0.84 -6.40 10.10
CA SER A 81 1.28 -7.39 9.11
C SER A 81 2.61 -8.01 9.54
N SER A 82 2.80 -9.26 9.20
CA SER A 82 4.06 -9.99 9.38
C SER A 82 5.02 -9.84 8.20
N TRP A 83 4.67 -9.06 7.18
CA TRP A 83 5.40 -8.95 5.93
C TRP A 83 5.93 -7.54 5.65
N ASN A 84 7.22 -7.45 5.34
CA ASN A 84 7.86 -6.23 4.85
C ASN A 84 8.24 -6.36 3.38
N ASP A 85 7.55 -5.62 2.49
CA ASP A 85 7.83 -5.58 1.06
C ASP A 85 9.28 -5.16 0.72
N ASN A 86 9.93 -4.39 1.59
CA ASN A 86 11.32 -3.94 1.43
C ASN A 86 12.29 -4.66 2.39
N GLY A 87 11.86 -5.75 3.02
CA GLY A 87 12.64 -6.52 4.00
C GLY A 87 13.71 -7.40 3.38
N TYR A 88 14.46 -6.92 2.38
CA TYR A 88 15.48 -7.71 1.70
C TYR A 88 16.70 -8.00 2.60
N LYS A 89 17.30 -9.20 2.46
CA LYS A 89 18.51 -9.64 3.17
C LYS A 89 19.71 -8.69 3.03
N ALA A 90 19.73 -7.89 1.95
CA ALA A 90 20.78 -6.91 1.69
C ALA A 90 20.63 -5.59 2.47
N MET A 91 19.57 -5.43 3.26
CA MET A 91 19.29 -4.26 4.10
C MET A 91 19.79 -4.48 5.53
N ASP A 92 20.05 -3.39 6.26
CA ASP A 92 20.39 -3.43 7.67
C ASP A 92 19.11 -3.50 8.52
N LEU A 93 18.53 -4.70 8.58
CA LEU A 93 17.28 -4.97 9.29
C LEU A 93 17.55 -5.33 10.76
N ASP A 94 16.69 -4.84 11.65
CA ASP A 94 16.66 -5.27 13.04
C ASP A 94 15.43 -6.16 13.27
N PRO A 95 15.59 -7.45 13.65
CA PRO A 95 14.45 -8.32 13.89
C PRO A 95 13.54 -7.79 15.01
N ARG A 96 13.99 -6.89 15.88
CA ARG A 96 13.19 -6.33 16.97
C ARG A 96 12.56 -4.99 16.67
N ARG A 97 12.84 -4.39 15.52
CA ARG A 97 12.26 -3.12 15.14
C ARG A 97 11.00 -3.33 14.31
N LEU A 98 9.95 -2.63 14.70
CA LEU A 98 8.72 -2.47 13.94
C LEU A 98 8.61 -1.02 13.41
N PHE A 99 7.81 -0.82 12.38
CA PHE A 99 7.56 0.49 11.77
C PHE A 99 6.10 0.62 11.32
N ARG A 100 5.66 1.84 11.01
CA ARG A 100 4.34 2.12 10.44
C ARG A 100 4.43 2.16 8.91
N SER A 101 3.48 1.53 8.24
CA SER A 101 3.33 1.53 6.78
C SER A 101 1.93 2.00 6.41
N GLY A 102 1.82 3.08 5.64
CA GLY A 102 0.56 3.52 5.01
C GLY A 102 0.12 2.61 3.86
N PHE A 103 0.97 1.66 3.44
CA PHE A 103 0.62 0.60 2.50
C PHE A 103 0.15 -0.64 3.28
N PHE A 104 -1.00 -1.21 2.89
CA PHE A 104 -1.51 -2.49 3.41
C PHE A 104 -0.76 -3.68 2.78
N PRO A 105 0.13 -4.38 3.53
CA PRO A 105 0.93 -5.45 2.95
C PRO A 105 0.20 -6.79 2.85
N GLY A 106 -0.78 -7.04 3.73
CA GLY A 106 -1.42 -8.35 3.86
C GLY A 106 -0.45 -9.40 4.42
N LEU A 107 -0.41 -10.57 3.77
CA LEU A 107 0.56 -11.66 3.98
C LEU A 107 0.84 -11.96 5.46
N GLY A 108 -0.09 -12.65 6.12
CA GLY A 108 -0.04 -12.89 7.56
C GLY A 108 -0.32 -11.62 8.35
N TRP A 109 -1.59 -11.32 8.64
CA TRP A 109 -1.99 -10.02 9.19
C TRP A 109 -3.13 -10.12 10.21
N MET A 110 -3.16 -9.17 11.13
CA MET A 110 -4.15 -9.05 12.19
C MET A 110 -5.04 -7.83 11.98
N LEU A 111 -6.34 -8.03 12.17
CA LEU A 111 -7.35 -6.96 12.22
C LEU A 111 -8.25 -7.08 13.45
N ARG A 112 -8.88 -5.97 13.82
CA ARG A 112 -9.95 -5.93 14.82
C ARG A 112 -11.32 -6.14 14.20
N ARG A 113 -12.27 -6.59 15.01
CA ARG A 113 -13.70 -6.64 14.69
C ARG A 113 -14.25 -5.30 14.19
N GLN A 114 -13.84 -4.17 14.79
CA GLN A 114 -14.33 -2.85 14.35
C GLN A 114 -14.01 -2.57 12.88
N LEU A 115 -12.83 -3.01 12.40
CA LEU A 115 -12.49 -2.90 10.99
C LEU A 115 -13.40 -3.79 10.14
N TRP A 116 -13.65 -5.03 10.57
CA TRP A 116 -14.59 -5.92 9.86
C TRP A 116 -16.00 -5.31 9.75
N ASP A 117 -16.52 -4.76 10.83
CA ASP A 117 -17.83 -4.10 10.84
C ASP A 117 -17.91 -2.93 9.86
N GLU A 118 -16.81 -2.20 9.64
CA GLU A 118 -16.73 -1.14 8.63
C GLU A 118 -16.74 -1.71 7.19
N LEU A 119 -16.09 -2.85 6.96
CA LEU A 119 -15.80 -3.37 5.63
C LEU A 119 -16.88 -4.33 5.09
N LYS A 120 -17.58 -5.07 5.94
CA LYS A 120 -18.40 -6.24 5.54
C LYS A 120 -19.51 -5.94 4.54
N ASP A 121 -20.16 -4.79 4.66
CA ASP A 121 -21.27 -4.38 3.79
C ASP A 121 -20.79 -3.85 2.44
N LYS A 122 -19.55 -3.35 2.39
CA LYS A 122 -18.91 -2.80 1.18
C LYS A 122 -17.83 -3.72 0.60
N TRP A 123 -17.73 -4.97 1.08
CA TRP A 123 -16.69 -5.90 0.67
C TRP A 123 -16.67 -6.12 -0.85
N PRO A 124 -15.50 -6.11 -1.50
CA PRO A 124 -15.39 -6.14 -2.94
C PRO A 124 -15.65 -7.54 -3.50
N LYS A 125 -16.00 -7.60 -4.79
CA LYS A 125 -16.19 -8.87 -5.52
C LYS A 125 -14.87 -9.54 -5.92
N SER A 126 -13.76 -8.82 -5.92
CA SER A 126 -12.45 -9.28 -6.38
C SER A 126 -11.34 -8.38 -5.82
N GLN A 127 -10.08 -8.81 -5.96
CA GLN A 127 -8.88 -8.03 -5.61
C GLN A 127 -8.97 -7.37 -4.23
N TRP A 128 -9.39 -8.15 -3.23
CA TRP A 128 -9.73 -7.65 -1.90
C TRP A 128 -8.57 -6.88 -1.25
N ASP A 129 -7.33 -7.30 -1.47
CA ASP A 129 -6.13 -6.68 -0.93
C ASP A 129 -5.81 -5.33 -1.59
N HIS A 130 -6.02 -5.21 -2.92
CA HIS A 130 -5.95 -3.93 -3.61
C HIS A 130 -7.04 -2.98 -3.15
N TRP A 131 -8.27 -3.49 -2.99
CA TRP A 131 -9.38 -2.71 -2.45
C TRP A 131 -9.12 -2.21 -1.02
N MET A 132 -8.47 -3.01 -0.17
CA MET A 132 -8.04 -2.58 1.17
C MET A 132 -7.04 -1.41 1.16
N ARG A 133 -6.29 -1.23 0.05
CA ARG A 133 -5.32 -0.12 -0.11
C ARG A 133 -5.97 1.19 -0.56
N VAL A 134 -7.18 1.14 -1.10
CA VAL A 134 -7.93 2.31 -1.59
C VAL A 134 -8.24 3.27 -0.43
N ASP A 135 -8.19 4.58 -0.66
CA ASP A 135 -8.30 5.62 0.38
C ASP A 135 -9.65 5.61 1.12
N SER A 136 -10.74 5.21 0.45
CA SER A 136 -12.06 5.04 1.11
C SER A 136 -12.14 3.85 2.07
N GLN A 137 -11.13 2.97 2.07
CA GLN A 137 -11.00 1.80 2.94
C GLN A 137 -9.89 2.04 3.95
N SER A 138 -8.71 2.45 3.51
CA SER A 138 -7.59 2.71 4.41
C SER A 138 -7.82 3.93 5.30
N GLN A 139 -8.51 4.97 4.80
CA GLN A 139 -8.78 6.22 5.51
C GLN A 139 -7.53 6.88 6.11
N GLY A 140 -6.37 6.71 5.47
CA GLY A 140 -5.08 7.23 5.98
C GLY A 140 -4.55 6.51 7.23
N ARG A 141 -5.12 5.36 7.59
CA ARG A 141 -4.63 4.49 8.66
C ARG A 141 -3.43 3.67 8.18
N ASP A 142 -2.52 3.38 9.10
CA ASP A 142 -1.31 2.61 8.82
C ASP A 142 -1.47 1.15 9.28
N CYS A 143 -0.55 0.30 8.83
CA CYS A 143 -0.28 -0.99 9.45
C CYS A 143 1.05 -0.97 10.20
N ILE A 144 1.15 -1.76 11.28
CA ILE A 144 2.43 -2.05 11.94
C ILE A 144 3.11 -3.22 11.22
N VAL A 145 4.39 -3.06 10.90
CA VAL A 145 5.17 -4.01 10.10
C VAL A 145 6.53 -4.25 10.75
N PRO A 146 7.04 -5.50 10.86
CA PRO A 146 8.39 -5.75 11.33
C PRO A 146 9.43 -5.47 10.24
N GLU A 147 10.64 -5.06 10.60
CA GLU A 147 11.68 -4.91 9.58
C GLU A 147 12.11 -6.25 8.94
N VAL A 148 12.17 -7.31 9.73
CA VAL A 148 12.39 -8.69 9.25
C VAL A 148 11.04 -9.41 9.19
N SER A 149 10.67 -9.98 8.04
CA SER A 149 9.38 -10.67 7.90
C SER A 149 9.26 -11.89 8.84
N ARG A 150 8.04 -12.15 9.31
CA ARG A 150 7.69 -13.33 10.15
C ARG A 150 6.96 -14.42 9.38
N ASN A 151 6.86 -14.27 8.07
CA ASN A 151 6.48 -15.33 7.16
C ASN A 151 7.37 -15.33 5.93
N HIS A 152 7.38 -16.45 5.21
CA HIS A 152 7.86 -16.56 3.86
C HIS A 152 6.92 -17.47 3.07
N ASN A 153 6.67 -17.09 1.82
CA ASN A 153 5.84 -17.88 0.92
C ASN A 153 6.66 -19.09 0.42
N ILE A 154 6.08 -20.29 0.54
CA ILE A 154 6.64 -21.57 0.08
C ILE A 154 5.94 -22.11 -1.17
N GLY A 155 4.90 -21.42 -1.66
CA GLY A 155 4.18 -21.72 -2.89
C GLY A 155 5.04 -21.45 -4.12
N VAL A 156 5.42 -22.52 -4.82
CA VAL A 156 6.14 -22.45 -6.10
C VAL A 156 5.17 -22.16 -7.27
N GLU A 157 3.86 -22.37 -7.06
CA GLU A 157 2.76 -22.11 -8.01
C GLU A 157 1.60 -21.44 -7.27
N GLY A 158 1.03 -20.37 -7.85
CA GLY A 158 -0.13 -19.66 -7.31
C GLY A 158 -0.83 -18.84 -8.38
N ALA A 159 -2.07 -18.41 -8.14
CA ALA A 159 -2.96 -17.79 -9.14
C ALA A 159 -2.42 -16.48 -9.79
N THR A 160 -1.34 -15.90 -9.25
CA THR A 160 -0.69 -14.69 -9.76
C THR A 160 0.85 -14.82 -9.84
N VAL A 161 1.41 -16.01 -9.60
CA VAL A 161 2.86 -16.24 -9.52
C VAL A 161 3.38 -16.75 -10.87
N HIS A 162 3.57 -15.84 -11.82
CA HIS A 162 4.11 -16.16 -13.14
C HIS A 162 5.29 -15.26 -13.50
N SER A 163 6.44 -15.41 -12.81
CA SER A 163 7.76 -15.08 -13.37
C SER A 163 8.91 -15.52 -12.46
N SER A 164 10.04 -15.92 -13.07
CA SER A 164 11.33 -16.12 -12.40
C SER A 164 11.81 -14.90 -11.60
N ALA A 165 11.40 -13.70 -12.01
CA ALA A 165 11.67 -12.45 -11.31
C ALA A 165 10.90 -12.33 -9.98
N PHE A 166 9.66 -12.81 -9.90
CA PHE A 166 8.87 -12.83 -8.67
C PHE A 166 9.44 -13.83 -7.66
N THR A 167 9.81 -15.03 -8.12
CA THR A 167 10.46 -16.06 -7.29
C THR A 167 11.81 -15.59 -6.73
N SER A 168 12.66 -14.98 -7.57
CA SER A 168 13.94 -14.43 -7.13
C SER A 168 13.78 -13.30 -6.10
N ARG A 169 12.70 -12.51 -6.20
CA ARG A 169 12.41 -11.43 -5.24
C ARG A 169 11.99 -11.97 -3.87
N LEU A 170 11.01 -12.88 -3.83
CA LEU A 170 10.52 -13.44 -2.56
C LEU A 170 11.61 -14.21 -1.81
N GLN A 171 12.48 -14.95 -2.53
CA GLN A 171 13.61 -15.68 -1.93
C GLN A 171 14.63 -14.77 -1.22
N ASN A 172 14.70 -13.49 -1.60
CA ASN A 172 15.63 -12.52 -1.05
C ASN A 172 15.06 -11.70 0.11
N ILE A 173 13.79 -11.90 0.48
CA ILE A 173 13.22 -11.34 1.70
C ILE A 173 13.82 -12.05 2.91
N ALA A 174 14.17 -11.29 3.93
CA ALA A 174 14.71 -11.78 5.19
C ALA A 174 13.59 -12.40 6.03
N PHE A 175 13.86 -13.58 6.57
CA PHE A 175 12.96 -14.34 7.41
C PHE A 175 13.54 -14.43 8.83
N SER A 176 12.71 -14.18 9.84
CA SER A 176 13.15 -14.23 11.24
C SER A 176 13.28 -15.66 11.73
N GLU A 177 14.45 -16.00 12.27
CA GLU A 177 14.70 -17.25 13.02
C GLU A 177 14.83 -17.01 14.53
N VAL A 178 14.56 -15.77 14.98
CA VAL A 178 14.71 -15.37 16.38
C VAL A 178 13.69 -16.12 17.24
N PRO A 179 14.09 -16.64 18.43
CA PRO A 179 13.16 -17.31 19.33
C PRO A 179 12.10 -16.33 19.89
N PRO A 180 10.92 -16.82 20.29
CA PRO A 180 9.89 -15.99 20.90
C PRO A 180 10.41 -15.26 22.14
N LYS A 181 10.45 -13.94 22.08
CA LYS A 181 10.72 -13.08 23.24
C LYS A 181 9.96 -11.76 23.07
N PRO A 182 9.47 -11.13 24.15
CA PRO A 182 8.74 -9.88 24.04
C PRO A 182 9.51 -8.79 23.29
N PHE A 183 8.80 -7.96 22.52
CA PHE A 183 9.39 -6.82 21.80
C PHE A 183 9.74 -5.64 22.71
N GLY A 184 9.19 -5.59 23.94
CA GLY A 184 9.44 -4.51 24.89
C GLY A 184 8.46 -3.35 24.73
N ASP A 185 8.91 -2.12 24.98
CA ASP A 185 8.07 -0.93 24.82
C ASP A 185 7.87 -0.60 23.33
N LEU A 186 6.63 -0.74 22.88
CA LEU A 186 6.20 -0.45 21.52
C LEU A 186 5.48 0.90 21.40
N SER A 187 5.45 1.72 22.46
CA SER A 187 4.74 3.00 22.48
C SER A 187 5.26 4.00 21.45
N TYR A 188 6.50 3.83 20.97
CA TYR A 188 7.07 4.63 19.89
C TYR A 188 6.32 4.48 18.56
N LEU A 189 5.47 3.45 18.40
CA LEU A 189 4.65 3.21 17.21
C LEU A 189 3.31 3.95 17.22
N LEU A 190 2.90 4.56 18.34
CA LEU A 190 1.71 5.41 18.37
C LEU A 190 1.94 6.62 17.44
N LYS A 191 0.94 6.99 16.63
CA LYS A 191 1.13 7.92 15.50
C LYS A 191 1.88 9.20 15.88
N ALA A 192 1.51 9.86 16.97
CA ALA A 192 2.17 11.10 17.42
C ALA A 192 3.68 10.91 17.72
N LYS A 193 4.04 9.82 18.41
CA LYS A 193 5.44 9.49 18.74
C LYS A 193 6.20 9.08 17.49
N TYR A 194 5.58 8.28 16.62
CA TYR A 194 6.20 7.85 15.38
C TYR A 194 6.45 9.03 14.42
N THR A 195 5.48 9.93 14.26
CA THR A 195 5.65 11.17 13.48
C THR A 195 6.79 12.02 14.02
N SER A 196 6.89 12.19 15.35
CA SER A 196 7.99 12.95 15.97
C SER A 196 9.35 12.33 15.64
N TYR A 197 9.47 11.01 15.79
CA TYR A 197 10.69 10.27 15.42
C TYR A 197 11.06 10.43 13.93
N VAL A 198 10.08 10.35 13.02
CA VAL A 198 10.36 10.55 11.58
C VAL A 198 10.77 12.00 11.29
N MET A 199 10.14 12.98 11.93
CA MET A 199 10.51 14.40 11.78
C MET A 199 11.93 14.68 12.30
N ASP A 200 12.33 14.06 13.42
CA ASP A 200 13.71 14.14 13.92
C ASP A 200 14.71 13.57 12.89
N LEU A 201 14.39 12.43 12.27
CA LEU A 201 15.19 11.86 11.18
C LEU A 201 15.28 12.82 9.98
N VAL A 202 14.16 13.45 9.60
CA VAL A 202 14.13 14.43 8.50
C VAL A 202 15.02 15.62 8.84
N GLN A 203 14.94 16.17 10.05
CA GLN A 203 15.71 17.33 10.50
C GLN A 203 17.23 17.05 10.53
N GLN A 204 17.64 15.87 11.00
CA GLN A 204 19.07 15.51 11.05
C GLN A 204 19.66 15.07 9.70
N SER A 205 18.81 14.81 8.70
CA SER A 205 19.28 14.26 7.43
C SER A 205 20.04 15.30 6.59
N ALA A 206 20.97 14.84 5.76
CA ALA A 206 21.61 15.65 4.73
C ALA A 206 20.87 15.50 3.39
N LYS A 207 20.54 16.63 2.74
CA LYS A 207 19.89 16.63 1.43
C LYS A 207 20.85 16.13 0.35
N VAL A 208 20.38 15.17 -0.45
CA VAL A 208 21.04 14.71 -1.69
C VAL A 208 20.06 14.94 -2.85
N SER A 209 20.50 15.62 -3.91
CA SER A 209 19.66 15.79 -5.09
C SER A 209 19.39 14.46 -5.76
N PHE A 210 18.24 14.33 -6.43
CA PHE A 210 17.89 13.13 -7.17
C PHE A 210 18.98 12.75 -8.19
N SER A 211 19.48 13.72 -8.97
CA SER A 211 20.58 13.50 -9.93
C SER A 211 21.82 12.91 -9.28
N LYS A 212 22.28 13.49 -8.17
CA LYS A 212 23.47 13.02 -7.44
C LYS A 212 23.26 11.63 -6.84
N ALA A 213 22.05 11.33 -6.37
CA ALA A 213 21.71 10.00 -5.87
C ALA A 213 21.87 8.94 -6.97
N MET A 214 21.41 9.25 -8.20
CA MET A 214 21.52 8.35 -9.34
C MET A 214 22.95 8.16 -9.86
N GLU A 215 23.81 9.17 -9.77
CA GLU A 215 25.21 9.11 -10.23
C GLU A 215 26.16 8.41 -9.25
N SER A 216 25.79 8.35 -7.97
CA SER A 216 26.64 7.78 -6.93
C SER A 216 26.94 6.30 -7.20
N LYS A 217 28.23 5.91 -7.20
CA LYS A 217 28.67 4.49 -7.36
C LYS A 217 28.72 3.71 -6.04
N GLY A 218 28.58 4.38 -4.89
CA GLY A 218 28.58 3.79 -3.54
C GLY A 218 27.18 3.71 -2.91
N GLY A 219 27.04 3.31 -1.64
CA GLY A 219 25.75 3.41 -0.93
C GLY A 219 25.19 4.84 -0.87
N PHE A 220 23.98 5.03 -0.32
CA PHE A 220 23.32 6.34 -0.22
C PHE A 220 23.90 7.28 0.85
N GLY A 221 25.02 6.91 1.45
CA GLY A 221 25.70 7.65 2.50
C GLY A 221 26.84 6.82 3.10
N ALA A 222 27.69 7.47 3.87
CA ALA A 222 28.68 6.79 4.71
C ALA A 222 28.00 6.18 5.95
N LYS A 223 28.62 5.18 6.57
CA LYS A 223 28.15 4.59 7.83
C LYS A 223 27.91 5.69 8.88
N GLY A 224 26.77 5.63 9.57
CA GLY A 224 26.34 6.60 10.57
C GLY A 224 25.70 7.87 10.01
N THR A 225 25.61 8.03 8.69
CA THR A 225 24.93 9.20 8.09
C THR A 225 23.44 8.96 7.89
N VAL A 226 22.68 10.04 7.95
CA VAL A 226 21.27 10.07 7.52
C VAL A 226 21.15 11.00 6.33
N THR A 227 20.66 10.51 5.21
CA THR A 227 20.49 11.27 3.98
C THR A 227 19.03 11.25 3.54
N ARG A 228 18.59 12.31 2.85
CA ARG A 228 17.26 12.38 2.25
C ARG A 228 17.34 12.68 0.76
N VAL A 229 16.44 12.06 0.00
CA VAL A 229 16.26 12.30 -1.44
C VAL A 229 14.76 12.48 -1.71
N GLY A 230 14.41 13.64 -2.25
CA GLY A 230 13.08 13.88 -2.80
C GLY A 230 12.95 13.28 -4.20
N TYR A 231 11.86 12.58 -4.47
CA TYR A 231 11.51 12.05 -5.79
C TYR A 231 10.08 12.45 -6.18
N ILE A 232 9.73 12.25 -7.44
CA ILE A 232 8.34 12.28 -7.92
C ILE A 232 7.96 10.84 -8.30
N ARG A 233 6.68 10.47 -8.16
CA ARG A 233 6.19 9.11 -8.40
C ARG A 233 6.73 8.48 -9.71
N GLU A 234 6.83 9.24 -10.78
CA GLU A 234 7.33 8.77 -12.08
C GLU A 234 8.78 8.27 -12.02
N ASP A 235 9.57 8.76 -11.06
CA ASP A 235 10.97 8.39 -10.85
C ASP A 235 11.15 7.29 -9.78
N TRP A 236 10.08 6.83 -9.13
CA TRP A 236 10.14 5.83 -8.05
C TRP A 236 10.88 4.56 -8.48
N HIS A 237 10.56 4.03 -9.67
CA HIS A 237 11.19 2.81 -10.18
C HIS A 237 12.73 2.91 -10.21
N LYS A 238 13.28 4.05 -10.62
CA LYS A 238 14.74 4.28 -10.72
C LYS A 238 15.39 4.31 -9.34
N ILE A 239 14.80 5.06 -8.41
CA ILE A 239 15.38 5.21 -7.07
C ILE A 239 15.18 3.96 -6.23
N ALA A 240 14.07 3.24 -6.41
CA ALA A 240 13.83 1.95 -5.79
C ALA A 240 14.87 0.92 -6.25
N GLU A 241 15.10 0.79 -7.56
CA GLU A 241 16.14 -0.08 -8.12
C GLU A 241 17.52 0.29 -7.56
N ARG A 242 17.84 1.59 -7.56
CA ARG A 242 19.12 2.09 -7.05
C ARG A 242 19.32 1.80 -5.56
N ALA A 243 18.26 1.89 -4.76
CA ALA A 243 18.25 1.56 -3.33
C ALA A 243 18.23 0.04 -3.05
N GLY A 244 17.85 -0.77 -4.02
CA GLY A 244 17.61 -2.21 -3.85
C GLY A 244 16.28 -2.48 -3.13
N LEU A 245 15.29 -1.64 -3.37
CA LEU A 245 13.92 -1.74 -2.84
C LEU A 245 13.01 -2.44 -3.85
N TYR A 246 11.77 -2.70 -3.43
CA TYR A 246 10.75 -3.28 -4.28
C TYR A 246 10.39 -2.31 -5.42
N VAL A 247 10.77 -2.69 -6.65
CA VAL A 247 10.50 -1.90 -7.86
C VAL A 247 9.06 -2.13 -8.31
N SER A 248 8.27 -1.06 -8.25
CA SER A 248 6.88 -0.99 -8.73
C SER A 248 6.54 0.44 -9.13
N GLN A 249 5.27 0.74 -9.43
CA GLN A 249 4.81 2.10 -9.78
C GLN A 249 4.51 2.98 -8.55
N TRP A 250 4.44 2.39 -7.36
CA TRP A 250 4.20 3.09 -6.10
C TRP A 250 5.15 2.61 -5.00
N PRO A 251 5.57 3.50 -4.09
CA PRO A 251 6.31 3.10 -2.90
C PRO A 251 5.48 2.19 -1.99
N ARG A 252 6.13 1.16 -1.44
CA ARG A 252 5.62 0.32 -0.36
C ARG A 252 6.41 0.57 0.92
N GLY A 253 5.82 0.30 2.08
CA GLY A 253 6.49 0.47 3.38
C GLY A 253 6.81 1.92 3.73
N HIS A 254 6.05 2.89 3.19
CA HIS A 254 6.21 4.30 3.51
C HIS A 254 5.33 4.68 4.71
N PHE A 255 5.75 5.70 5.46
CA PHE A 255 4.90 6.42 6.40
C PHE A 255 4.69 7.84 5.86
N GLU A 256 3.44 8.25 5.61
CA GLU A 256 3.15 9.59 5.07
C GLU A 256 3.97 9.91 3.80
N HIS A 257 4.01 8.98 2.84
CA HIS A 257 4.81 9.04 1.60
C HIS A 257 6.34 9.20 1.77
N LEU A 258 6.87 8.90 2.96
CA LEU A 258 8.30 8.83 3.26
C LEU A 258 8.72 7.38 3.58
N VAL A 259 9.66 6.84 2.82
CA VAL A 259 10.27 5.51 3.04
C VAL A 259 11.58 5.69 3.80
N ILE A 260 11.77 4.91 4.87
CA ILE A 260 13.00 4.86 5.66
C ILE A 260 13.71 3.54 5.33
N VAL A 261 14.94 3.63 4.86
CA VAL A 261 15.76 2.49 4.46
C VAL A 261 17.08 2.53 5.20
N ARG A 262 17.59 1.38 5.62
CA ARG A 262 18.92 1.27 6.22
C ARG A 262 19.75 0.26 5.48
N LYS A 263 20.96 0.66 5.09
CA LYS A 263 21.85 -0.14 4.26
C LYS A 263 23.29 0.33 4.41
N GLY A 264 24.22 -0.59 4.64
CA GLY A 264 25.65 -0.26 4.76
C GLY A 264 25.98 0.64 5.96
N GLY A 265 25.15 0.60 7.01
CA GLY A 265 25.20 1.41 8.20
C GLY A 265 24.71 2.85 8.03
N ALA A 266 24.15 3.21 6.87
CA ALA A 266 23.55 4.51 6.61
C ALA A 266 22.01 4.43 6.68
N THR A 267 21.35 5.54 7.01
CA THR A 267 19.88 5.69 6.90
C THR A 267 19.54 6.59 5.72
N LEU A 268 18.68 6.12 4.83
CA LEU A 268 18.17 6.86 3.68
C LEU A 268 16.68 7.14 3.87
N LEU A 269 16.29 8.40 3.70
CA LEU A 269 14.91 8.85 3.63
C LEU A 269 14.55 9.16 2.18
N LEU A 270 13.53 8.49 1.65
CA LEU A 270 13.00 8.77 0.31
C LEU A 270 11.60 9.35 0.48
N PHE A 271 11.36 10.58 0.03
CA PHE A 271 10.04 11.21 0.16
C PHE A 271 9.50 11.65 -1.20
N ASP A 272 8.20 11.44 -1.41
CA ASP A 272 7.51 11.98 -2.58
C ASP A 272 7.34 13.50 -2.41
N LYS A 273 7.90 14.28 -3.33
CA LYS A 273 7.89 15.74 -3.28
C LYS A 273 6.48 16.32 -3.40
N ARG A 274 5.55 15.62 -4.03
CA ARG A 274 4.18 16.09 -4.29
C ARG A 274 3.19 15.63 -3.24
N GLN A 275 3.45 14.53 -2.52
CA GLN A 275 2.49 13.92 -1.60
C GLN A 275 2.93 13.94 -0.13
N CYS A 276 4.23 13.92 0.16
CA CYS A 276 4.71 13.78 1.55
C CYS A 276 4.43 15.04 2.39
N PRO A 277 3.57 14.97 3.42
CA PRO A 277 3.34 16.09 4.34
C PRO A 277 4.54 16.33 5.26
N LEU A 278 5.46 15.37 5.39
CA LEU A 278 6.69 15.47 6.18
C LEU A 278 7.88 15.97 5.34
N ALA A 279 7.65 16.41 4.10
CA ALA A 279 8.70 16.96 3.26
C ALA A 279 9.31 18.22 3.92
N PRO A 280 10.64 18.37 3.95
CA PRO A 280 11.28 19.57 4.46
C PRO A 280 10.82 20.84 3.73
N ASP A 281 10.85 21.97 4.43
CA ASP A 281 10.49 23.27 3.86
C ASP A 281 11.29 23.57 2.59
N GLY A 282 10.58 23.97 1.54
CA GLY A 282 11.17 24.28 0.23
C GLY A 282 11.60 23.07 -0.60
N GLU A 283 11.40 21.83 -0.13
CA GLU A 283 11.72 20.62 -0.91
C GLU A 283 10.48 19.96 -1.56
N GLY A 284 9.28 20.31 -1.10
CA GLY A 284 8.02 19.88 -1.71
C GLY A 284 7.68 20.62 -3.01
N GLU A 285 6.96 19.93 -3.89
CA GLU A 285 6.36 20.48 -5.10
C GLU A 285 4.85 20.65 -4.89
N ARG A 286 4.36 21.87 -5.15
CA ARG A 286 2.92 22.19 -5.09
C ARG A 286 2.49 22.79 -6.43
N PRO A 287 1.25 22.52 -6.89
CA PRO A 287 0.71 23.28 -8.01
C PRO A 287 0.54 24.74 -7.58
N GLY A 288 0.59 25.68 -8.53
CA GLY A 288 0.24 27.08 -8.27
C GLY A 288 -1.25 27.20 -7.97
N GLU A 289 -2.07 27.08 -9.01
CA GLU A 289 -3.51 26.86 -8.89
C GLU A 289 -3.86 25.53 -9.55
N LEU A 290 -4.57 24.65 -8.83
CA LEU A 290 -5.03 23.36 -9.35
C LEU A 290 -6.55 23.33 -9.34
N PHE A 291 -7.15 23.15 -10.51
CA PHE A 291 -8.58 23.06 -10.72
C PHE A 291 -8.96 21.63 -11.04
N ILE A 292 -9.68 21.00 -10.12
CA ILE A 292 -10.26 19.66 -10.30
C ILE A 292 -11.47 19.81 -11.23
N THR A 293 -11.33 19.36 -12.48
CA THR A 293 -12.34 19.57 -13.52
C THR A 293 -12.91 18.24 -13.99
N LYS A 294 -14.24 18.16 -14.11
CA LYS A 294 -14.95 16.98 -14.60
C LYS A 294 -14.96 16.98 -16.14
N GLY A 295 -14.44 15.94 -16.76
CA GLY A 295 -14.57 15.72 -18.20
C GLY A 295 -15.91 15.08 -18.56
N ALA A 296 -16.40 15.32 -19.78
CA ALA A 296 -17.56 14.58 -20.27
C ALA A 296 -17.19 13.12 -20.59
N GLN A 297 -18.21 12.28 -20.77
CA GLN A 297 -17.99 10.88 -21.12
C GLN A 297 -17.22 10.75 -22.44
N GLY A 298 -16.16 9.95 -22.42
CA GLY A 298 -15.31 9.69 -23.58
C GLY A 298 -14.31 10.80 -23.90
N GLU A 299 -14.28 11.89 -23.12
CA GLU A 299 -13.30 12.96 -23.30
C GLU A 299 -11.99 12.69 -22.55
N ASP A 300 -10.90 13.23 -23.09
CA ASP A 300 -9.59 13.29 -22.44
C ASP A 300 -9.42 14.58 -21.63
N CYS A 301 -8.39 14.63 -20.79
CA CYS A 301 -8.13 15.78 -19.94
C CYS A 301 -7.53 16.97 -20.69
N ASP A 302 -6.85 16.75 -21.82
CA ASP A 302 -6.37 17.84 -22.68
C ASP A 302 -7.55 18.66 -23.22
N THR A 303 -8.63 18.00 -23.64
CA THR A 303 -9.86 18.62 -24.12
C THR A 303 -10.64 19.27 -22.97
N THR A 304 -10.85 18.52 -21.87
CA THR A 304 -11.57 19.00 -20.68
C THR A 304 -10.97 20.30 -20.12
N CYS A 305 -9.65 20.34 -19.92
CA CYS A 305 -8.99 21.52 -19.38
C CYS A 305 -9.03 22.69 -20.37
N ARG A 306 -8.88 22.44 -21.68
CA ARG A 306 -8.91 23.49 -22.71
C ARG A 306 -10.26 24.18 -22.79
N GLN A 307 -11.36 23.43 -22.68
CA GLN A 307 -12.73 23.98 -22.62
C GLN A 307 -12.90 24.94 -21.43
N SER A 308 -12.12 24.74 -20.36
CA SER A 308 -12.11 25.57 -19.16
C SER A 308 -11.05 26.68 -19.20
N GLY A 309 -10.44 26.95 -20.36
CA GLY A 309 -9.38 27.96 -20.52
C GLY A 309 -8.04 27.59 -19.85
N ARG A 310 -7.82 26.31 -19.55
CA ARG A 310 -6.69 25.79 -18.77
C ARG A 310 -5.93 24.72 -19.53
N LYS A 311 -4.83 24.23 -18.96
CA LYS A 311 -4.06 23.11 -19.50
C LYS A 311 -4.07 21.91 -18.54
N CYS A 312 -4.16 20.70 -19.07
CA CYS A 312 -3.92 19.51 -18.26
C CYS A 312 -2.44 19.45 -17.86
N ASP A 313 -2.19 19.19 -16.58
CA ASP A 313 -0.84 18.94 -16.08
C ASP A 313 -0.77 17.57 -15.42
N LYS A 314 -0.22 16.62 -16.17
CA LYS A 314 -0.11 15.21 -15.75
C LYS A 314 0.60 15.01 -14.41
N ARG A 315 1.43 15.97 -13.97
CA ARG A 315 2.16 15.88 -12.70
C ARG A 315 1.24 15.83 -11.48
N TRP A 316 0.01 16.30 -11.62
CA TRP A 316 -0.93 16.45 -10.51
C TRP A 316 -2.06 15.42 -10.51
N PHE A 317 -1.98 14.37 -11.35
CA PHE A 317 -2.98 13.30 -11.30
C PHE A 317 -3.06 12.63 -9.93
N ASP A 318 -1.93 12.42 -9.24
CA ASP A 318 -1.93 11.83 -7.89
C ASP A 318 -2.68 12.69 -6.86
N ARG A 319 -2.87 13.99 -7.11
CA ARG A 319 -3.65 14.87 -6.23
C ARG A 319 -5.15 14.66 -6.41
N VAL A 320 -5.60 14.14 -7.56
CA VAL A 320 -7.01 13.91 -7.89
C VAL A 320 -7.35 12.42 -8.02
N ASN A 321 -6.35 11.54 -7.95
CA ASN A 321 -6.49 10.08 -8.00
C ASN A 321 -6.81 9.50 -6.62
N ASN A 322 -7.94 9.92 -6.06
CA ASN A 322 -8.45 9.44 -4.78
C ASN A 322 -9.99 9.40 -4.82
N CYS A 323 -10.56 8.49 -4.04
CA CYS A 323 -11.99 8.24 -4.01
C CYS A 323 -12.77 9.43 -3.42
N LYS A 324 -12.17 10.18 -2.51
CA LYS A 324 -12.77 11.40 -1.94
C LYS A 324 -13.08 12.43 -3.02
N ASP A 325 -12.11 12.78 -3.86
CA ASP A 325 -12.27 13.78 -4.91
C ASP A 325 -13.17 13.26 -6.04
N LEU A 326 -13.06 11.98 -6.40
CA LEU A 326 -13.99 11.36 -7.34
C LEU A 326 -15.43 11.42 -6.86
N SER A 327 -15.70 11.07 -5.60
CA SER A 327 -17.06 11.07 -5.03
C SER A 327 -17.62 12.47 -4.79
N ALA A 328 -16.75 13.45 -4.56
CA ALA A 328 -17.16 14.86 -4.51
C ALA A 328 -17.58 15.40 -5.89
N ASN A 329 -17.10 14.77 -6.96
CA ASN A 329 -17.29 15.26 -8.33
C ASN A 329 -18.26 14.41 -9.16
N PHE A 330 -18.40 13.13 -8.89
CA PHE A 330 -19.24 12.21 -9.63
C PHE A 330 -20.18 11.43 -8.69
N PRO A 331 -21.32 10.93 -9.19
CA PRO A 331 -22.24 10.10 -8.41
C PRO A 331 -21.69 8.66 -8.27
N CYS A 332 -20.55 8.53 -7.59
CA CYS A 332 -19.90 7.24 -7.32
C CYS A 332 -20.80 6.38 -6.42
N GLN A 333 -21.16 5.19 -6.86
CA GLN A 333 -21.84 4.19 -6.03
C GLN A 333 -20.85 3.44 -5.12
N SER A 334 -19.64 3.25 -5.64
CA SER A 334 -18.51 2.65 -4.94
C SER A 334 -17.21 3.17 -5.54
N CYS A 335 -16.09 2.88 -4.88
CA CYS A 335 -14.77 3.16 -5.39
C CYS A 335 -13.92 1.89 -5.40
N SER A 336 -13.17 1.68 -6.49
CA SER A 336 -12.34 0.51 -6.70
C SER A 336 -11.01 0.87 -7.36
N TYR A 337 -10.11 -0.10 -7.35
CA TYR A 337 -8.84 -0.05 -8.05
C TYR A 337 -8.95 -0.68 -9.44
N GLU A 338 -8.36 -0.04 -10.44
CA GLU A 338 -8.12 -0.58 -11.78
C GLU A 338 -6.82 -0.03 -12.37
N VAL A 339 -6.25 -0.73 -13.36
CA VAL A 339 -5.02 -0.30 -14.05
C VAL A 339 -5.38 0.36 -15.38
N GLY A 340 -5.06 1.64 -15.54
CA GLY A 340 -5.29 2.34 -16.80
C GLY A 340 -4.71 3.76 -16.83
N PRO A 341 -4.13 4.21 -17.95
CA PRO A 341 -3.57 5.56 -18.06
C PRO A 341 -4.62 6.67 -18.15
N ASP A 342 -5.89 6.31 -18.36
CA ASP A 342 -7.06 7.19 -18.37
C ASP A 342 -7.70 7.38 -16.97
N ILE A 343 -7.34 6.57 -16.00
CA ILE A 343 -7.81 6.66 -14.61
C ILE A 343 -7.05 7.81 -13.89
N PRO A 344 -7.65 8.65 -13.03
CA PRO A 344 -8.94 8.53 -12.34
C PRO A 344 -10.19 8.84 -13.18
N VAL A 345 -11.20 8.00 -13.03
CA VAL A 345 -12.47 8.10 -13.77
C VAL A 345 -13.69 7.74 -12.93
N TYR A 346 -14.83 8.22 -13.38
CA TYR A 346 -16.14 7.63 -13.11
C TYR A 346 -16.61 6.84 -14.33
N VAL A 347 -17.06 5.60 -14.16
CA VAL A 347 -17.65 4.81 -15.24
C VAL A 347 -19.08 5.30 -15.49
N SER A 348 -19.21 6.25 -16.40
CA SER A 348 -20.46 6.97 -16.67
C SER A 348 -21.44 6.21 -17.56
N ASP A 349 -20.99 5.25 -18.36
CA ASP A 349 -21.90 4.33 -19.05
C ASP A 349 -22.43 3.29 -18.05
N LEU A 350 -23.67 3.47 -17.60
CA LEU A 350 -24.32 2.57 -16.64
C LEU A 350 -24.58 1.15 -17.19
N ARG A 351 -24.42 0.93 -18.50
CA ARG A 351 -24.51 -0.40 -19.11
C ARG A 351 -23.19 -1.16 -19.05
N HIS A 352 -22.08 -0.47 -18.74
CA HIS A 352 -20.79 -1.10 -18.52
C HIS A 352 -20.86 -1.98 -17.25
N PRO A 353 -20.16 -3.12 -17.18
CA PRO A 353 -20.15 -3.97 -15.98
C PRO A 353 -19.76 -3.23 -14.68
N ASN A 354 -18.93 -2.20 -14.80
CA ASN A 354 -18.51 -1.32 -13.70
C ASN A 354 -19.27 0.02 -13.69
N GLY A 355 -20.41 0.12 -14.38
CA GLY A 355 -21.20 1.36 -14.46
C GLY A 355 -21.54 1.90 -13.06
N GLY A 356 -21.32 3.19 -12.84
CA GLY A 356 -21.53 3.82 -11.54
C GLY A 356 -20.34 3.72 -10.56
N VAL A 357 -19.27 3.02 -10.91
CA VAL A 357 -18.07 2.87 -10.07
C VAL A 357 -17.06 3.98 -10.36
N CYS A 358 -16.44 4.51 -9.32
CA CYS A 358 -15.27 5.37 -9.44
C CYS A 358 -13.99 4.55 -9.33
N LEU A 359 -13.05 4.82 -10.22
CA LEU A 359 -11.82 4.03 -10.35
C LEU A 359 -10.62 4.91 -10.04
N ILE A 360 -9.72 4.39 -9.22
CA ILE A 360 -8.38 4.93 -8.99
C ILE A 360 -7.33 3.95 -9.53
N THR A 361 -6.11 4.44 -9.78
CA THR A 361 -5.07 3.62 -10.39
C THR A 361 -3.70 3.78 -9.76
N ASP A 362 -2.89 2.74 -9.90
CA ASP A 362 -1.46 2.75 -9.63
C ASP A 362 -0.61 2.83 -10.93
N ALA A 363 -1.27 2.98 -12.09
CA ALA A 363 -0.61 3.38 -13.34
C ALA A 363 -0.31 4.88 -13.36
N ILE A 364 0.65 5.29 -14.20
CA ILE A 364 0.92 6.71 -14.46
C ILE A 364 -0.12 7.23 -15.45
N SER A 365 -1.01 8.09 -14.96
CA SER A 365 -2.06 8.72 -15.76
C SER A 365 -1.49 9.69 -16.79
N THR A 366 -2.14 9.77 -17.95
CA THR A 366 -1.76 10.71 -19.04
C THR A 366 -2.92 11.64 -19.36
N CYS A 367 -2.64 12.82 -19.90
CA CYS A 367 -3.70 13.79 -20.24
C CYS A 367 -4.57 13.33 -21.42
N GLY A 368 -4.00 12.68 -22.43
CA GLY A 368 -4.69 12.29 -23.66
C GLY A 368 -5.38 10.92 -23.64
N ALA A 369 -5.12 10.07 -22.64
CA ALA A 369 -5.83 8.80 -22.52
C ALA A 369 -7.32 9.02 -22.26
N ARG A 370 -8.16 8.11 -22.74
CA ARG A 370 -9.62 8.20 -22.59
C ARG A 370 -10.26 6.84 -22.83
N HIS A 371 -11.43 6.65 -22.25
CA HIS A 371 -12.26 5.50 -22.52
C HIS A 371 -13.71 5.94 -22.76
N HIS A 372 -14.35 5.38 -23.79
CA HIS A 372 -15.68 5.78 -24.27
C HIS A 372 -16.80 5.60 -23.21
N ALA A 373 -16.60 4.70 -22.25
CA ALA A 373 -17.55 4.41 -21.17
C ALA A 373 -17.33 5.26 -19.89
N THR A 374 -16.33 6.14 -19.87
CA THR A 374 -15.87 6.79 -18.64
C THR A 374 -15.81 8.31 -18.77
N SER A 375 -15.96 9.00 -17.65
CA SER A 375 -15.74 10.44 -17.49
C SER A 375 -14.52 10.66 -16.59
N ARG A 376 -13.56 11.49 -17.02
CA ARG A 376 -12.29 11.68 -16.31
C ARG A 376 -12.36 12.78 -15.25
N LEU A 377 -11.61 12.62 -14.17
CA LEU A 377 -11.30 13.72 -13.25
C LEU A 377 -9.93 14.31 -13.61
N CYS A 378 -9.92 15.57 -14.03
CA CYS A 378 -8.75 16.17 -14.67
C CYS A 378 -8.08 17.23 -13.79
N PRO A 379 -6.75 17.16 -13.60
CA PRO A 379 -5.97 18.19 -12.94
C PRO A 379 -5.65 19.32 -13.94
N CYS A 380 -6.44 20.38 -13.93
CA CYS A 380 -6.26 21.53 -14.81
C CYS A 380 -5.53 22.66 -14.08
N VAL A 381 -4.56 23.29 -14.75
CA VAL A 381 -3.75 24.40 -14.22
C VAL A 381 -3.79 25.61 -15.15
#